data_AF-T1B4G4-F1
#
_entry.id   AF-T1B4G4-F1
#
_cell.length_a   1.000
_cell.length_b   1.000
_cell.length_c   1.000
_cell.angle_alpha   90.00
_cell.angle_beta   90.00
_cell.angle_gamma   90.00
#
_symmetry.space_group_name_H-M   'P 1'
#
loop_
_entity.id
_entity.type
_entity.pdbx_description
1 polymer ?
#
loop_
_entity_poly.entity_id
_entity_poly.type
_entity_poly.pdbx_seq_one_letter_code
_entity_poly.pdbx_strand_id
1 'polypeptide(L)'
;MFRPDLESIDRKEHESAAGRKPTDRVRMFKMPGLQNLYGLSDDALEFQVTDRLTFMRFLGIDLGGAVPAQWTKNPAKRRQKDTDARRTRKNDEDHFGYKSHVSVDRKTKLVISEQASPANVHDRQVFDGLLGKARRRGRDIWADSAYRSREHERRLKRRGFRS
;
A
#
# COMPACT_ATOMS: atom_id res chain seq x y z
N MET A 1 -3.63 -29.61 -1.22
CA MET A 1 -4.47 -30.76 -1.59
C MET A 1 -5.18 -30.53 -2.93
N PHE A 2 -6.03 -29.52 -3.10
CA PHE A 2 -6.82 -29.32 -4.34
C PHE A 2 -6.15 -28.60 -5.54
N ARG A 3 -4.98 -28.00 -5.36
CA ARG A 3 -4.30 -27.26 -6.45
C ARG A 3 -4.05 -28.11 -7.72
N PRO A 4 -3.44 -29.32 -7.63
CA PRO A 4 -3.19 -30.14 -8.82
C PRO A 4 -4.47 -30.52 -9.57
N ASP A 5 -5.55 -30.83 -8.86
CA ASP A 5 -6.83 -31.18 -9.46
C ASP A 5 -7.45 -29.97 -10.18
N LEU A 6 -7.44 -28.79 -9.54
CA LEU A 6 -7.96 -27.56 -10.13
C LEU A 6 -7.17 -27.11 -11.36
N GLU A 7 -5.85 -27.30 -11.37
CA GLU A 7 -4.99 -26.96 -12.51
C GLU A 7 -5.22 -27.87 -13.72
N SER A 8 -5.64 -29.13 -13.51
CA SER A 8 -5.91 -30.09 -14.59
C SER A 8 -7.19 -29.83 -15.41
N ILE A 9 -8.17 -29.09 -14.88
CA ILE A 9 -9.53 -28.96 -15.46
C ILE A 9 -9.58 -28.12 -16.75
N ASP A 10 -8.61 -27.24 -16.98
CA ASP A 10 -8.69 -26.24 -18.04
C ASP A 10 -7.35 -26.10 -18.78
N ARG A 11 -7.00 -27.18 -19.51
CA ARG A 11 -6.04 -27.14 -20.64
C ARG A 11 -6.76 -26.62 -21.88
N LYS A 12 -7.08 -25.33 -21.91
CA LYS A 12 -7.45 -24.66 -23.17
C LYS A 12 -6.24 -23.88 -23.65
N GLU A 13 -5.73 -24.21 -24.84
CA GLU A 13 -4.69 -23.41 -25.48
C GLU A 13 -5.24 -22.01 -25.77
N HIS A 14 -4.49 -20.99 -25.35
CA HIS A 14 -4.79 -19.61 -25.70
C HIS A 14 -4.06 -19.25 -26.99
N GLU A 15 -4.81 -18.88 -28.03
CA GLU A 15 -4.26 -18.51 -29.35
C GLU A 15 -3.43 -17.21 -29.32
N SER A 16 -3.49 -16.41 -28.25
CA SER A 16 -2.67 -15.21 -28.11
C SER A 16 -2.38 -14.81 -26.66
N ALA A 17 -1.26 -14.13 -26.44
CA ALA A 17 -0.85 -13.59 -25.14
C ALA A 17 -1.55 -12.26 -24.77
N ALA A 18 -2.54 -11.82 -25.56
CA ALA A 18 -3.25 -10.58 -25.35
C ALA A 18 -4.47 -10.81 -24.43
N GLY A 19 -4.37 -10.37 -23.17
CA GLY A 19 -5.49 -10.45 -22.22
C GLY A 19 -5.09 -10.30 -20.75
N ARG A 20 -6.08 -10.08 -19.89
CA ARG A 20 -5.88 -10.10 -18.43
C ARG A 20 -5.55 -11.53 -18.02
N LYS A 21 -4.43 -11.73 -17.31
CA LYS A 21 -4.04 -13.05 -16.81
C LYS A 21 -5.19 -13.69 -16.03
N PRO A 22 -5.48 -14.99 -16.23
CA PRO A 22 -6.48 -15.71 -15.45
C PRO A 22 -6.22 -15.59 -13.95
N THR A 23 -7.28 -15.43 -13.17
CA THR A 23 -7.20 -15.42 -11.70
C THR A 23 -6.81 -16.82 -11.21
N ASP A 24 -6.03 -16.92 -10.12
CA ASP A 24 -5.67 -18.21 -9.50
C ASP A 24 -6.93 -19.07 -9.24
N ARG A 25 -6.93 -20.31 -9.73
CA ARG A 25 -8.07 -21.23 -9.59
C ARG A 25 -8.35 -21.62 -8.15
N VAL A 26 -7.33 -21.66 -7.30
CA VAL A 26 -7.52 -21.87 -5.85
C VAL A 26 -8.29 -20.70 -5.24
N ARG A 27 -8.04 -19.47 -5.73
CA ARG A 27 -8.81 -18.29 -5.32
C ARG A 27 -10.24 -18.34 -5.84
N MET A 28 -10.45 -18.74 -7.10
CA MET A 28 -11.80 -18.92 -7.67
C MET A 28 -12.59 -19.98 -6.91
N PHE A 29 -11.98 -21.10 -6.53
CA PHE A 29 -12.64 -22.15 -5.74
C PHE A 29 -13.05 -21.68 -4.34
N LYS A 30 -12.24 -20.84 -3.71
CA LYS A 30 -12.51 -20.30 -2.36
C LYS A 30 -13.60 -19.23 -2.32
N MET A 31 -13.82 -18.52 -3.43
CA MET A 31 -14.78 -17.40 -3.53
C MET A 31 -16.23 -17.83 -3.25
N PRO A 32 -16.77 -18.91 -3.87
CA PRO A 32 -18.09 -19.44 -3.53
C PRO A 32 -18.26 -19.82 -2.06
N GLY A 33 -17.19 -20.30 -1.41
CA GLY A 33 -17.20 -20.60 0.02
C GLY A 33 -17.46 -19.36 0.89
N LEU A 34 -16.85 -18.22 0.55
CA LEU A 34 -17.12 -16.94 1.21
C LEU A 34 -18.52 -16.41 0.87
N GLN A 35 -18.99 -16.58 -0.36
CA GLN A 35 -20.33 -16.16 -0.77
C GLN A 35 -21.41 -16.90 0.01
N ASN A 36 -21.26 -18.22 0.14
CA ASN A 36 -22.22 -19.04 0.88
C ASN A 36 -22.17 -18.75 2.38
N LEU A 37 -20.98 -18.67 2.98
CA LEU A 37 -20.82 -18.46 4.42
C LEU A 37 -21.32 -17.09 4.91
N TYR A 38 -21.23 -16.07 4.07
CA TYR A 38 -21.59 -14.69 4.42
C TYR A 38 -22.78 -14.13 3.63
N GLY A 39 -23.47 -14.95 2.83
CA GLY A 39 -24.62 -14.55 2.03
C GLY A 39 -24.32 -13.42 1.02
N LEU A 40 -23.14 -13.48 0.37
CA LEU A 40 -22.67 -12.41 -0.51
C LEU A 40 -22.97 -12.71 -1.98
N SER A 41 -23.46 -11.70 -2.71
CA SER A 41 -23.43 -11.72 -4.18
C SER A 41 -22.00 -11.60 -4.71
N ASP A 42 -21.77 -11.88 -6.00
CA ASP A 42 -20.48 -11.68 -6.67
C ASP A 42 -19.94 -10.26 -6.44
N ASP A 43 -20.77 -9.24 -6.68
CA ASP A 43 -20.43 -7.83 -6.44
C ASP A 43 -20.07 -7.54 -4.98
N ALA A 44 -20.80 -8.14 -4.03
CA ALA A 44 -20.56 -7.94 -2.60
C ALA A 44 -19.30 -8.68 -2.14
N LEU A 45 -19.02 -9.85 -2.70
CA LEU A 45 -17.79 -10.59 -2.44
C LEU A 45 -16.59 -9.80 -2.92
N GLU A 46 -16.59 -9.33 -4.17
CA GLU A 46 -15.49 -8.52 -4.68
C GLU A 46 -15.22 -7.30 -3.78
N PHE A 47 -16.28 -6.66 -3.29
CA PHE A 47 -16.18 -5.54 -2.39
C PHE A 47 -15.55 -5.91 -1.03
N GLN A 48 -16.06 -6.97 -0.40
CA GLN A 48 -15.56 -7.47 0.88
C GLN A 48 -14.11 -7.98 0.77
N VAL A 49 -13.77 -8.58 -0.36
CA VAL A 49 -12.42 -9.07 -0.66
C VAL A 49 -11.42 -7.94 -0.81
N THR A 50 -11.86 -6.72 -1.19
CA THR A 50 -10.98 -5.54 -1.24
C THR A 50 -10.91 -4.74 0.05
N ASP A 51 -11.68 -5.11 1.07
CA ASP A 51 -11.80 -4.33 2.31
C ASP A 51 -11.48 -5.12 3.57
N ARG A 52 -11.79 -6.42 3.59
CA ARG A 52 -11.69 -7.26 4.78
C ARG A 52 -10.41 -8.06 4.77
N LEU A 53 -9.52 -7.75 5.71
CA LEU A 53 -8.22 -8.41 5.88
C LEU A 53 -8.34 -9.93 5.98
N THR A 54 -9.39 -10.43 6.64
CA THR A 54 -9.65 -11.87 6.79
C THR A 54 -9.97 -12.55 5.47
N PHE A 55 -10.71 -11.88 4.58
CA PHE A 55 -11.07 -12.42 3.26
C PHE A 55 -9.87 -12.40 2.33
N MET A 56 -9.10 -11.33 2.34
CA MET A 56 -7.86 -11.25 1.58
C MET A 56 -6.86 -12.33 1.99
N ARG A 57 -6.64 -12.48 3.30
CA ARG A 57 -5.75 -13.52 3.85
C ARG A 57 -6.23 -14.92 3.44
N PHE A 58 -7.54 -15.17 3.49
CA PHE A 58 -8.12 -16.45 3.09
C PHE A 58 -7.93 -16.72 1.59
N LEU A 59 -8.14 -15.71 0.74
CA LEU A 59 -8.01 -15.80 -0.71
C LEU A 59 -6.56 -15.67 -1.23
N GLY A 60 -5.59 -15.43 -0.35
CA GLY A 60 -4.19 -15.23 -0.75
C GLY A 60 -3.96 -13.94 -1.55
N ILE A 61 -4.78 -12.92 -1.32
CA ILE A 61 -4.70 -11.63 -2.02
C ILE A 61 -3.81 -10.70 -1.21
N ASP A 62 -2.84 -10.10 -1.90
CA ASP A 62 -1.95 -9.11 -1.28
C ASP A 62 -2.62 -7.73 -1.24
N LEU A 63 -2.46 -7.03 -0.11
CA LEU A 63 -3.11 -5.75 0.24
C LEU A 63 -2.61 -4.52 -0.55
N GLY A 64 -1.97 -4.75 -1.70
CA GLY A 64 -1.48 -3.73 -2.63
C GLY A 64 -2.10 -3.81 -4.02
N GLY A 65 -3.14 -4.64 -4.20
CA GLY A 65 -3.85 -4.78 -5.47
C GLY A 65 -4.50 -3.48 -5.93
N ALA A 66 -4.55 -3.26 -7.25
CA ALA A 66 -5.21 -2.10 -7.83
C ALA A 66 -6.70 -2.06 -7.42
N VAL A 67 -7.21 -0.86 -7.13
CA VAL A 67 -8.63 -0.63 -6.89
C VAL A 67 -9.43 -1.14 -8.11
N PRO A 68 -10.47 -1.97 -7.92
CA PRO A 68 -11.25 -2.46 -9.05
C PRO A 68 -11.81 -1.32 -9.89
N ALA A 69 -11.58 -1.36 -11.20
CA ALA A 69 -11.99 -0.29 -12.13
C ALA A 69 -13.50 0.01 -12.07
N GLN A 70 -14.32 -1.00 -11.72
CA GLN A 70 -15.77 -0.84 -11.57
C GLN A 70 -16.18 0.09 -10.42
N TRP A 71 -15.33 0.29 -9.40
CA TRP A 71 -15.62 1.25 -8.33
C TRP A 71 -15.58 2.70 -8.80
N THR A 72 -14.85 2.99 -9.88
CA THR A 72 -14.87 4.31 -10.52
C THR A 72 -16.28 4.68 -10.99
N LYS A 73 -17.09 3.68 -11.38
CA LYS A 73 -18.49 3.86 -11.80
C LYS A 73 -19.48 3.98 -10.63
N ASN A 74 -19.03 3.72 -9.39
CA ASN A 74 -19.86 3.82 -8.19
C ASN A 74 -19.18 4.68 -7.10
N PRO A 75 -19.31 6.01 -7.17
CA PRO A 75 -18.61 6.94 -6.29
C PRO A 75 -19.00 6.79 -4.81
N ALA A 76 -20.22 6.31 -4.51
CA ALA A 76 -20.64 6.03 -3.14
C ALA A 76 -19.84 4.88 -2.53
N LYS A 77 -19.67 3.77 -3.27
CA LYS A 77 -18.83 2.63 -2.82
C LYS A 77 -17.37 3.03 -2.66
N ARG A 78 -16.84 3.85 -3.58
CA ARG A 78 -15.46 4.34 -3.52
C ARG A 78 -15.19 5.25 -2.32
N ARG A 79 -16.13 6.14 -1.94
CA ARG A 79 -15.99 7.04 -0.79
C ARG A 79 -15.98 6.33 0.56
N GLN A 80 -16.60 5.16 0.66
CA GLN A 80 -16.62 4.37 1.88
C GLN A 80 -15.28 3.70 2.19
N LYS A 81 -14.29 3.82 1.31
CA LYS A 81 -13.04 3.05 1.35
C LYS A 81 -11.82 3.93 1.24
N ASP A 82 -10.81 3.57 2.02
CA ASP A 82 -9.50 4.18 1.95
C ASP A 82 -8.68 3.49 0.86
N THR A 83 -8.68 4.09 -0.34
CA THR A 83 -7.96 3.57 -1.50
C THR A 83 -6.47 3.86 -1.48
N ASP A 84 -5.99 4.67 -0.54
CA ASP A 84 -4.64 5.20 -0.55
C ASP A 84 -3.77 4.50 0.50
N ALA A 85 -4.35 3.99 1.58
CA ALA A 85 -3.69 3.13 2.57
C ALA A 85 -3.09 1.85 1.95
N ARG A 86 -1.91 1.43 2.43
CA ARG A 86 -1.20 0.23 1.93
C ARG A 86 -0.66 -0.60 3.09
N ARG A 87 -0.45 -1.91 2.87
CA ARG A 87 0.21 -2.80 3.84
C ARG A 87 1.73 -2.79 3.68
N THR A 88 2.43 -2.87 4.81
CA THR A 88 3.84 -3.24 4.87
C THR A 88 4.02 -4.40 5.85
N ARG A 89 5.02 -5.25 5.63
CA ARG A 89 5.43 -6.26 6.62
C ARG A 89 6.76 -5.83 7.22
N LYS A 90 6.84 -5.76 8.54
CA LYS A 90 8.05 -5.41 9.29
C LYS A 90 8.15 -6.34 10.50
N ASN A 91 9.30 -6.99 10.69
CA ASN A 91 9.54 -7.90 11.82
C ASN A 91 8.47 -9.01 11.96
N ASP A 92 8.05 -9.61 10.84
CA ASP A 92 6.96 -10.61 10.77
C ASP A 92 5.57 -10.13 11.22
N GLU A 93 5.43 -8.85 11.51
CA GLU A 93 4.15 -8.19 11.77
C GLU A 93 3.65 -7.47 10.51
N ASP A 94 2.34 -7.61 10.26
CA ASP A 94 1.64 -6.96 9.16
C ASP A 94 1.06 -5.62 9.65
N HIS A 95 1.45 -4.51 9.04
CA HIS A 95 0.92 -3.17 9.33
C HIS A 95 0.15 -2.63 8.13
N PHE A 96 -1.10 -2.21 8.33
CA PHE A 96 -1.94 -1.60 7.28
C PHE A 96 -2.35 -0.18 7.67
N GLY A 97 -2.22 0.76 6.74
CA GLY A 97 -2.66 2.14 6.96
C GLY A 97 -1.68 3.15 6.39
N TYR A 98 -1.45 4.20 7.17
CA TYR A 98 -0.51 5.28 6.88
C TYR A 98 0.60 5.33 7.92
N LYS A 99 1.68 6.03 7.57
CA LYS A 99 2.66 6.53 8.51
C LYS A 99 2.72 8.05 8.38
N SER A 100 2.83 8.75 9.51
CA SER A 100 3.10 10.18 9.52
C SER A 100 4.60 10.42 9.67
N HIS A 101 5.10 11.40 8.92
CA HIS A 101 6.47 11.87 8.96
C HIS A 101 6.45 13.33 9.40
N VAL A 102 7.18 13.65 10.47
CA VAL A 102 7.12 14.97 11.10
C VAL A 102 8.51 15.57 11.25
N SER A 103 8.61 16.86 10.95
CA SER A 103 9.80 17.69 11.12
C SER A 103 9.54 18.70 12.23
N VAL A 104 10.42 18.75 13.23
CA VAL A 104 10.22 19.54 14.44
C VAL A 104 11.41 20.48 14.67
N ASP A 105 11.16 21.68 15.20
CA ASP A 105 12.23 22.56 15.69
C ASP A 105 12.77 22.03 17.02
N ARG A 106 14.07 21.78 17.09
CA ARG A 106 14.70 21.16 18.26
C ARG A 106 14.52 21.98 19.55
N LYS A 107 14.52 23.32 19.45
CA LYS A 107 14.48 24.23 20.61
C LYS A 107 13.05 24.47 21.06
N THR A 108 12.17 24.85 20.13
CA THR A 108 10.78 25.24 20.47
C THR A 108 9.81 24.05 20.50
N LYS A 109 10.21 22.88 19.98
CA LYS A 109 9.37 21.69 19.81
C LYS A 109 8.17 21.89 18.90
N LEU A 110 8.12 23.00 18.16
CA LEU A 110 7.06 23.27 17.20
C LEU A 110 7.24 22.42 15.94
N VAL A 111 6.13 21.90 15.44
CA VAL A 111 6.08 21.20 14.15
C VAL A 111 6.35 22.22 13.03
N ILE A 112 7.37 21.95 12.22
CA ILE A 112 7.77 22.75 11.07
C ILE A 112 7.05 22.27 9.80
N SER A 113 6.92 20.95 9.65
CA SER A 113 6.20 20.33 8.53
C SER A 113 5.83 18.89 8.88
N GLU A 114 4.74 18.44 8.28
CA GLU A 114 4.25 17.07 8.38
C GLU A 114 3.93 16.55 6.97
N GLN A 115 4.12 15.26 6.76
CA GLN A 115 3.65 14.56 5.59
C GLN A 115 3.18 13.16 5.98
N ALA A 116 1.96 12.79 5.56
CA ALA A 116 1.47 11.42 5.67
C ALA A 116 1.76 10.65 4.38
N SER A 117 2.14 9.38 4.51
CA SER A 117 2.31 8.48 3.38
C SER A 117 1.70 7.10 3.68
N PRO A 118 1.32 6.31 2.66
CA PRO A 118 0.90 4.94 2.89
C PRO A 118 1.99 4.11 3.59
N ALA A 119 1.62 3.12 4.41
CA ALA A 119 2.57 2.44 5.29
C ALA A 119 3.72 1.71 4.58
N ASN A 120 3.58 1.40 3.28
CA ASN A 120 4.62 0.77 2.46
C ASN A 120 5.67 1.76 1.91
N VAL A 121 5.40 3.07 1.91
CA VAL A 121 6.33 4.06 1.38
C VAL A 121 7.57 4.16 2.27
N HIS A 122 8.75 3.98 1.70
CA HIS A 122 9.99 4.05 2.47
C HIS A 122 10.30 5.50 2.87
N ASP A 123 10.74 5.74 4.11
CA ASP A 123 10.94 7.07 4.70
C ASP A 123 11.83 8.00 3.85
N ARG A 124 12.81 7.40 3.16
CA ARG A 124 13.65 8.11 2.17
C ARG A 124 12.86 8.91 1.12
N GLN A 125 11.72 8.41 0.66
CA GLN A 125 10.96 9.07 -0.41
C GLN A 125 10.26 10.35 0.06
N VAL A 126 10.07 10.50 1.37
CA VAL A 126 9.28 11.59 1.98
C VAL A 126 10.18 12.71 2.50
N PHE A 127 11.48 12.46 2.62
CA PHE A 127 12.45 13.35 3.26
C PHE A 127 12.42 14.79 2.73
N ASP A 128 12.31 14.98 1.41
CA ASP A 128 12.33 16.32 0.82
C ASP A 128 11.11 17.16 1.17
N GLY A 129 9.94 16.54 1.29
CA GLY A 129 8.72 17.22 1.70
C GLY A 129 8.79 17.72 3.15
N LEU A 130 9.58 17.04 3.98
CA LEU A 130 9.83 17.40 5.38
C LEU A 130 10.88 18.51 5.56
N LEU A 131 11.62 18.83 4.51
CA LEU A 131 12.51 19.99 4.48
C LEU A 131 11.69 21.22 4.12
N GLY A 132 10.79 21.61 5.04
CA GLY A 132 9.86 22.71 4.88
C GLY A 132 10.55 24.02 4.44
N LYS A 133 9.79 24.86 3.73
CA LYS A 133 10.28 26.15 3.17
C LYS A 133 10.82 27.11 4.25
N ALA A 134 10.38 26.95 5.50
CA ALA A 134 10.75 27.79 6.64
C ALA A 134 12.15 27.52 7.23
N ARG A 135 12.86 26.48 6.79
CA ARG A 135 14.20 26.17 7.31
C ARG A 135 15.26 27.10 6.70
N ARG A 136 15.77 28.04 7.51
CA ARG A 136 16.96 28.85 7.20
C ARG A 136 18.15 27.94 6.90
N ARG A 137 18.90 28.25 5.83
CA ARG A 137 20.15 27.57 5.45
C ARG A 137 21.18 27.65 6.59
N GLY A 138 22.12 26.72 6.66
CA GLY A 138 23.20 26.71 7.66
C GLY A 138 22.86 26.07 9.01
N ARG A 139 21.65 25.48 9.16
CA ARG A 139 21.28 24.72 10.37
C ARG A 139 21.63 23.24 10.25
N ASP A 140 21.89 22.63 11.40
CA ASP A 140 22.13 21.20 11.54
C ASP A 140 20.79 20.44 11.47
N ILE A 141 20.75 19.36 10.70
CA ILE A 141 19.60 18.49 10.54
C ILE A 141 19.90 17.16 11.19
N TRP A 142 19.03 16.79 12.12
CA TRP A 142 19.04 15.49 12.78
C TRP A 142 17.88 14.67 12.22
N ALA A 143 18.16 13.44 11.81
CA ALA A 143 17.17 12.49 11.31
C ALA A 143 17.57 11.07 11.70
N ASP A 144 16.61 10.16 11.74
CA ASP A 144 16.91 8.75 11.94
C ASP A 144 17.68 8.15 10.74
N SER A 145 18.17 6.93 10.93
CA SER A 145 18.91 6.20 9.89
C SER A 145 18.07 5.85 8.66
N ALA A 146 16.75 5.75 8.78
CA ALA A 146 15.87 5.46 7.65
C ALA A 146 15.78 6.64 6.68
N TYR A 147 15.86 7.88 7.16
CA TYR A 147 15.99 9.07 6.30
C TYR A 147 17.39 9.31 5.75
N ARG A 148 18.42 8.64 6.28
CA ARG A 148 19.81 8.85 5.86
C ARG A 148 20.11 8.12 4.53
N SER A 149 20.60 8.87 3.55
CA SER A 149 21.12 8.33 2.28
C SER A 149 22.23 9.24 1.74
N ARG A 150 23.15 8.67 0.95
CA ARG A 150 24.22 9.46 0.28
C ARG A 150 23.65 10.56 -0.61
N GLU A 151 22.50 10.30 -1.23
CA GLU A 151 21.80 11.28 -2.07
C GLU A 151 21.26 12.44 -1.24
N HIS A 152 20.63 12.14 -0.09
CA HIS A 152 20.13 13.15 0.82
C HIS A 152 21.25 14.01 1.39
N GLU A 153 22.35 13.41 1.84
CA GLU A 153 23.51 14.18 2.33
C GLU A 153 24.06 15.14 1.27
N ARG A 154 24.22 14.67 0.02
CA ARG A 154 24.62 15.53 -1.12
C ARG A 154 23.62 16.65 -1.36
N ARG A 155 22.32 16.38 -1.25
CA ARG A 155 21.25 17.37 -1.45
C ARG A 155 21.17 18.38 -0.32
N LEU A 156 21.36 17.95 0.93
CA LEU A 156 21.45 18.80 2.11
C LEU A 156 22.64 19.75 2.00
N LYS A 157 23.81 19.23 1.64
CA LYS A 157 25.02 20.04 1.40
C LYS A 157 24.80 21.08 0.30
N ARG A 158 24.19 20.71 -0.83
CA ARG A 158 23.82 21.65 -1.92
C ARG A 158 22.85 22.74 -1.46
N ARG A 159 21.91 22.41 -0.57
CA ARG A 159 20.96 23.38 0.01
C ARG A 159 21.56 24.20 1.16
N GLY A 160 22.81 23.96 1.53
CA GLY A 160 23.52 24.66 2.60
C GLY A 160 23.17 24.18 4.01
N PHE A 161 22.63 22.97 4.17
CA PHE A 161 22.41 22.35 5.48
C PHE A 161 23.60 21.49 5.90
N ARG A 162 23.78 21.34 7.21
CA ARG A 162 24.76 20.41 7.80
C ARG A 162 23.99 19.20 8.34
N SER A 163 24.47 17.99 8.06
CA SER A 163 23.81 16.73 8.43
C SER A 163 24.83 15.70 8.87
#